data_AF-A0A7I8D2D8-F1
#
_entry.id   AF-A0A7I8D2D8-F1
#
_cell.length_a   1.000
_cell.length_b   1.000
_cell.length_c   1.000
_cell.angle_alpha   90.00
_cell.angle_beta   90.00
_cell.angle_gamma   90.00
#
_symmetry.space_group_name_H-M   'P 1'
#
loop_
_entity.id
_entity.type
_entity.pdbx_description
1 polymer ?
#
loop_
_entity_poly.entity_id
_entity_poly.type
_entity_poly.pdbx_seq_one_letter_code
_entity_poly.pdbx_strand_id
1 'polypeptide(L)'
;MKKPQKILAFILSASLTAGCALPGAALAQSPGGSDATDPAPYAGEDRLYAIATSHLDTVWSWPLEETIREYLPSTLRDNFQLFEEFPDYKFTWEGAYRYQLIEEY
;
A
#
# COMPACT_ATOMS: atom_id res chain seq x y z
N MET A 1 32.78 35.66 30.04
CA MET A 1 31.46 35.01 30.26
C MET A 1 30.84 34.68 28.90
N LYS A 2 30.21 33.49 28.78
CA LYS A 2 29.57 32.88 27.58
C LYS A 2 30.49 32.09 26.61
N LYS A 3 30.86 30.88 27.05
CA LYS A 3 30.82 29.63 26.25
C LYS A 3 29.42 29.00 26.49
N PRO A 4 28.89 28.00 25.74
CA PRO A 4 29.44 27.24 24.61
C PRO A 4 28.39 26.81 23.55
N GLN A 5 28.35 27.40 22.35
CA GLN A 5 27.47 26.89 21.26
C GLN A 5 28.04 25.70 20.48
N LYS A 6 29.22 25.18 20.85
CA LYS A 6 29.88 24.07 20.13
C LYS A 6 29.80 22.70 20.83
N ILE A 7 29.00 22.57 21.89
CA ILE A 7 28.84 21.29 22.63
C ILE A 7 27.61 20.50 22.17
N LEU A 8 26.67 21.11 21.43
CA LEU A 8 25.43 20.43 21.03
C LEU A 8 25.59 19.43 19.88
N ALA A 9 26.74 19.40 19.19
CA ALA A 9 26.99 18.52 18.05
C ALA A 9 27.71 17.20 18.38
N PHE A 10 28.00 16.90 19.66
CA PHE A 10 28.75 15.70 20.05
C PHE A 10 27.98 14.70 20.93
N ILE A 11 26.70 14.95 21.23
CA ILE A 11 25.90 14.09 22.11
C ILE A 11 24.88 13.22 21.33
N LEU A 12 24.80 13.32 20.00
CA LEU A 12 23.87 12.51 19.20
C LEU A 12 24.46 11.20 18.63
N SER A 13 25.68 10.82 19.02
CA SER A 13 26.42 9.71 18.38
C SER A 13 26.84 8.57 19.32
N ALA A 14 26.35 8.51 20.56
CA ALA A 14 26.71 7.42 21.47
C ALA A 14 25.52 7.01 22.36
N SER A 15 24.60 6.22 21.81
CA SER A 15 23.71 5.36 22.57
C SER A 15 23.39 4.11 21.75
N LEU A 16 24.45 3.49 21.22
CA LEU A 16 24.43 2.14 20.71
C LEU A 16 24.89 1.22 21.86
N THR A 17 24.13 0.14 22.06
CA THR A 17 24.39 -0.99 22.97
C THR A 17 24.31 -0.73 24.48
N ALA A 18 23.19 -1.12 25.08
CA ALA A 18 23.09 -2.17 26.10
C ALA A 18 21.85 -1.93 26.99
N GLY A 19 20.87 -2.82 26.93
CA GLY A 19 19.71 -2.70 27.80
C GLY A 19 18.66 -3.80 27.63
N CYS A 20 19.00 -4.99 28.12
CA CYS A 20 18.12 -6.04 28.65
C CYS A 20 16.88 -6.49 27.87
N ALA A 21 16.99 -7.72 27.38
CA ALA A 21 15.94 -8.73 27.26
C ALA A 21 14.66 -8.44 28.07
N LEU A 22 13.56 -8.22 27.34
CA LEU A 22 12.22 -8.48 27.84
C LEU A 22 11.92 -9.96 27.64
N PRO A 23 11.42 -10.68 28.67
CA PRO A 23 10.83 -12.00 28.48
C PRO A 23 9.60 -11.86 27.59
N GLY A 24 9.47 -12.80 26.65
CA GLY A 24 8.57 -12.73 25.51
C GLY A 24 7.12 -12.41 25.88
N ALA A 25 6.65 -11.26 25.43
CA ALA A 25 5.31 -11.17 24.89
C ALA A 25 5.39 -11.61 23.43
N ALA A 26 4.95 -12.84 23.15
CA ALA A 26 4.79 -13.34 21.79
C ALA A 26 3.82 -12.41 21.05
N LEU A 27 4.37 -11.47 20.27
CA LEU A 27 3.62 -10.87 19.18
C LEU A 27 3.29 -12.02 18.25
N ALA A 28 2.01 -12.34 18.13
CA ALA A 28 1.52 -13.31 17.17
C ALA A 28 2.06 -12.92 15.79
N GLN A 29 3.06 -13.66 15.33
CA GLN A 29 3.54 -13.55 13.96
C GLN A 29 2.37 -13.98 13.09
N SER A 30 1.81 -13.02 12.36
CA SER A 30 0.95 -13.36 11.23
C SER A 30 1.76 -14.30 10.33
N PRO A 31 1.24 -15.49 9.96
CA PRO A 31 1.98 -16.43 9.13
C PRO A 31 2.03 -15.86 7.71
N GLY A 32 3.03 -15.03 7.42
CA GLY A 32 3.14 -14.39 6.10
C GLY A 32 4.18 -13.29 5.97
N GLY A 33 5.21 -13.24 6.82
CA GLY A 33 6.35 -12.34 6.63
C GLY A 33 7.49 -13.11 5.96
N SER A 34 7.72 -12.88 4.67
CA SER A 34 8.94 -13.33 4.00
C SER A 34 10.13 -12.55 4.57
N ASP A 35 11.14 -13.23 5.10
CA ASP A 35 12.39 -12.59 5.50
C ASP A 35 13.01 -11.87 4.29
N ALA A 36 13.57 -10.68 4.49
CA ALA A 36 14.14 -9.84 3.42
C ALA A 36 15.35 -10.46 2.68
N THR A 37 15.77 -11.66 3.09
CA THR A 37 16.83 -12.48 2.47
C THR A 37 16.29 -13.65 1.66
N ASP A 38 15.00 -13.96 1.72
CA ASP A 38 14.42 -14.95 0.84
C ASP A 38 14.34 -14.36 -0.58
N PRO A 39 14.85 -15.07 -1.61
CA PRO A 39 14.56 -14.65 -2.97
C PRO A 39 13.05 -14.56 -3.09
N ALA A 40 12.55 -13.45 -3.65
CA ALA A 40 11.14 -13.33 -4.00
C ALA A 40 10.74 -14.64 -4.68
N PRO A 41 9.59 -15.26 -4.34
CA PRO A 41 9.31 -16.70 -4.51
C PRO A 41 9.42 -17.27 -5.94
N TYR A 42 9.82 -16.43 -6.89
CA TYR A 42 9.77 -16.56 -8.33
C TYR A 42 11.04 -16.03 -9.03
N ALA A 43 12.15 -15.80 -8.31
CA ALA A 43 13.41 -15.33 -8.90
C ALA A 43 14.05 -16.41 -9.79
N GLY A 44 14.29 -16.11 -11.07
CA GLY A 44 14.99 -16.98 -12.02
C GLY A 44 14.13 -17.64 -13.10
N GLU A 45 12.83 -17.36 -13.15
CA GLU A 45 11.93 -17.83 -14.21
C GLU A 45 11.50 -16.66 -15.12
N ASP A 46 11.39 -16.92 -16.43
CA ASP A 46 10.78 -15.97 -17.37
C ASP A 46 9.27 -15.89 -17.10
N ARG A 47 8.86 -14.89 -16.32
CA ARG A 47 7.48 -14.72 -15.85
C ARG A 47 6.85 -13.44 -16.35
N LEU A 48 5.62 -13.57 -16.84
CA LEU A 48 4.74 -12.45 -17.15
C LEU A 48 3.65 -12.37 -16.08
N TYR A 49 3.54 -11.22 -15.43
CA TYR A 49 2.43 -10.90 -14.54
C TYR A 49 1.47 -9.96 -15.27
N ALA A 50 0.18 -10.28 -15.23
CA ALA A 50 -0.87 -9.45 -15.79
C ALA A 50 -1.89 -9.15 -14.68
N ILE A 51 -2.19 -7.87 -14.50
CA ILE A 51 -3.19 -7.36 -13.57
C ILE A 51 -4.04 -6.37 -14.35
N ALA A 52 -5.37 -6.48 -14.23
CA ALA A 52 -6.24 -5.50 -14.83
C ALA A 52 -6.24 -4.20 -14.02
N THR A 53 -6.20 -3.08 -14.71
CA THR A 53 -6.28 -1.76 -14.08
C THR A 53 -7.26 -0.87 -14.81
N SER A 54 -8.01 -0.04 -14.07
CA SER A 54 -8.80 1.04 -14.64
C SER A 54 -8.20 2.39 -14.26
N HIS A 55 -7.74 3.12 -15.26
CA HIS A 55 -7.52 4.56 -15.12
C HIS A 55 -8.86 5.27 -15.27
N LEU A 56 -9.17 6.21 -14.36
CA LEU A 56 -10.41 6.98 -14.41
C LEU A 56 -10.16 8.38 -13.87
N ASP A 57 -10.12 9.42 -14.69
CA ASP A 57 -9.92 10.77 -14.17
C ASP A 57 -11.13 11.22 -13.31
N THR A 58 -10.85 11.80 -12.13
CA THR A 58 -11.89 12.24 -11.19
C THR A 58 -12.79 13.30 -11.83
N VAL A 59 -12.18 14.23 -12.58
CA VAL A 59 -12.83 15.25 -13.39
C VAL A 59 -11.94 15.44 -14.63
N TRP A 60 -12.54 15.49 -15.82
CA TRP A 60 -11.83 15.74 -17.08
C TRP A 60 -12.71 16.58 -18.02
N SER A 61 -13.12 15.98 -19.15
CA SER A 61 -14.08 16.54 -20.10
C SER A 61 -15.53 16.27 -19.67
N TRP A 62 -15.71 15.84 -18.42
CA TRP A 62 -16.96 15.59 -17.71
C TRP A 62 -16.85 16.12 -16.27
N PRO A 63 -17.98 16.48 -15.63
CA PRO A 63 -18.01 16.94 -14.25
C PRO A 63 -17.87 15.77 -13.24
N LEU A 64 -17.61 16.09 -11.97
CA LEU A 64 -17.43 15.09 -10.91
C LEU A 64 -18.66 14.18 -10.75
N GLU A 65 -19.86 14.76 -10.88
CA GLU A 65 -21.13 14.07 -10.75
C GLU A 65 -21.25 12.91 -11.73
N GLU A 66 -20.68 13.04 -12.94
CA GLU A 66 -20.67 11.97 -13.94
C GLU A 66 -19.79 10.80 -13.49
N THR A 67 -18.61 11.10 -12.95
CA THR A 67 -17.71 10.10 -12.36
C THR A 67 -18.42 9.33 -11.26
N ILE A 68 -19.14 10.02 -10.37
CA ILE A 68 -19.83 9.43 -9.23
C ILE A 68 -21.04 8.58 -9.69
N ARG A 69 -21.86 9.09 -10.60
CA ARG A 69 -23.14 8.46 -10.95
C ARG A 69 -23.02 7.35 -11.99
N GLU A 70 -22.02 7.46 -12.87
CA GLU A 70 -21.94 6.60 -14.05
C GLU A 70 -20.65 5.78 -14.07
N TYR A 71 -19.49 6.43 -14.12
CA TYR A 71 -18.24 5.72 -14.40
C TYR A 71 -17.76 4.84 -13.26
N LEU A 72 -17.81 5.34 -12.02
CA LEU A 72 -17.39 4.58 -10.84
C LEU A 72 -18.32 3.37 -10.59
N PRO A 73 -19.67 3.53 -10.62
CA PRO A 73 -20.58 2.39 -10.47
C PRO A 73 -20.49 1.39 -11.62
N SER A 74 -20.33 1.83 -12.88
CA SER A 74 -20.17 0.91 -14.02
C SER A 74 -18.90 0.07 -13.87
N THR A 75 -17.77 0.73 -13.59
CA THR A 75 -16.48 0.06 -13.41
C THR A 75 -16.58 -1.02 -12.33
N LEU A 76 -17.22 -0.71 -11.19
CA LEU A 76 -17.41 -1.66 -10.11
C LEU A 76 -18.31 -2.83 -10.49
N ARG A 77 -19.50 -2.57 -11.03
CA ARG A 77 -20.49 -3.61 -11.36
C ARG A 77 -19.95 -4.59 -12.41
N ASP A 78 -19.27 -4.07 -13.42
CA ASP A 78 -18.68 -4.90 -14.47
C ASP A 78 -17.57 -5.78 -13.89
N ASN A 79 -16.70 -5.23 -13.03
CA ASN A 79 -15.65 -6.01 -12.38
C ASN A 79 -16.19 -7.02 -11.35
N PHE A 80 -17.30 -6.73 -10.66
CA PHE A 80 -17.92 -7.70 -9.74
C PHE A 80 -18.36 -8.98 -10.47
N GLN A 81 -18.94 -8.85 -11.67
CA GLN A 81 -19.27 -10.01 -12.50
C GLN A 81 -18.00 -10.81 -12.88
N LEU A 82 -16.91 -10.10 -13.24
CA LEU A 82 -15.65 -10.74 -13.59
C LEU A 82 -14.99 -11.46 -12.39
N PHE A 83 -15.12 -10.96 -11.17
CA PHE A 83 -14.62 -11.67 -9.99
C PHE A 83 -15.35 -12.99 -9.74
N GLU A 84 -16.65 -13.04 -10.03
CA GLU A 84 -17.45 -14.26 -9.89
C GLU A 84 -17.13 -15.27 -11.00
N GLU A 85 -16.94 -14.79 -12.23
CA GLU A 85 -16.66 -15.66 -13.39
C GLU A 85 -15.21 -16.17 -13.42
N PHE A 86 -14.24 -15.34 -13.00
CA PHE A 86 -12.81 -15.62 -13.09
C PHE A 86 -12.13 -15.48 -11.71
N PRO A 87 -12.03 -16.55 -10.90
CA PRO A 87 -11.49 -16.47 -9.53
C PRO A 87 -10.04 -15.96 -9.42
N ASP A 88 -9.24 -16.17 -10.48
CA ASP A 88 -7.85 -15.71 -10.55
C ASP A 88 -7.71 -14.27 -11.06
N TYR A 89 -8.78 -13.65 -11.55
CA TYR A 89 -8.78 -12.26 -12.01
C TYR A 89 -8.41 -11.33 -10.85
N LYS A 90 -7.42 -10.47 -11.09
CA LYS A 90 -6.98 -9.43 -10.16
C LYS A 90 -7.17 -8.07 -10.82
N PHE A 91 -7.81 -7.17 -10.09
CA PHE A 91 -8.12 -5.82 -10.53
C PHE A 91 -7.55 -4.80 -9.55
N THR A 92 -7.11 -3.67 -10.08
CA THR A 92 -6.69 -2.49 -9.31
C THR A 92 -7.11 -1.21 -10.03
N TRP A 93 -6.93 -0.07 -9.38
CA TRP A 93 -7.11 1.24 -9.99
C TRP A 93 -6.27 2.29 -9.26
N GLU A 94 -6.12 3.44 -9.90
CA GLU A 94 -5.34 4.54 -9.35
C GLU A 94 -6.15 5.40 -8.38
N GLY A 95 -5.46 6.06 -7.43
CA GLY A 95 -5.99 7.12 -6.58
C GLY A 95 -7.04 6.69 -5.55
N ALA A 96 -6.64 6.70 -4.28
CA ALA A 96 -7.44 6.28 -3.13
C ALA A 96 -8.73 7.08 -2.91
N TYR A 97 -8.84 8.30 -3.45
CA TYR A 97 -10.04 9.13 -3.33
C TYR A 97 -11.32 8.44 -3.86
N ARG A 98 -11.18 7.50 -4.80
CA ARG A 98 -12.29 6.68 -5.30
C ARG A 98 -12.98 5.89 -4.18
N TYR A 99 -12.24 5.37 -3.21
CA TYR A 99 -12.84 4.63 -2.09
C TYR A 99 -13.77 5.50 -1.26
N GLN A 100 -13.39 6.76 -1.01
CA GLN A 100 -14.25 7.71 -0.33
C GLN A 100 -15.53 7.98 -1.15
N LEU A 101 -15.41 8.19 -2.47
CA LEU A 101 -16.56 8.42 -3.34
C LEU A 101 -17.51 7.21 -3.38
N ILE A 102 -16.99 5.98 -3.35
CA ILE A 102 -17.80 4.75 -3.33
C ILE A 102 -18.51 4.57 -1.99
N GLU A 103 -17.87 4.98 -0.89
CA GLU A 103 -18.47 4.91 0.44
C GLU A 103 -19.58 5.96 0.61
N GLU A 104 -19.39 7.15 0.05
CA GLU A 104 -20.32 8.28 0.20
C GLU A 104 -21.56 8.23 -0.71
N TYR A 105 -21.45 7.65 -1.91
CA TYR A 105 -22.47 7.73 -2.98
C TYR A 105 -22.82 6.38 -3.59
#